data_AF-A0A929UAU3-F1
#
_entry.id   AF-A0A929UAU3-F1
#
_cell.length_a   1.000
_cell.length_b   1.000
_cell.length_c   1.000
_cell.angle_alpha   90.00
_cell.angle_beta   90.00
_cell.angle_gamma   90.00
#
_symmetry.space_group_name_H-M   'P 1'
#
loop_
_entity.id
_entity.type
_entity.pdbx_description
1 polymer ?
#
loop_
_entity_poly.entity_id
_entity_poly.type
_entity_poly.pdbx_seq_one_letter_code
_entity_poly.pdbx_strand_id
1 'polypeptide(L)'
;MKQIKRVLKAVCSIWLCVLLAVFSYQVPVLAAVEVDAQLTAVELRDHSGVAMTEQTKGGYFQVHLEWNVPSTLHQGDFFNITVPPELDLTTQDTHPLTFALKDEDENEIAEATITPEAPTSSGGGGNLKVVFNSAAEGKTNASGNIHFQAKFNENKVQVNQENSIPFLVNGRTDRSPGDTKIKVIPDAVIPPDRVIAKSAKLPNGIYTEARWQMAING
;
A
#
# COMPACT_ATOMS: atom_id res chain seq x y z
N MET A 1 70.44 -17.31 -2.51
CA MET A 1 69.44 -16.49 -3.21
C MET A 1 68.37 -17.26 -4.00
N LYS A 2 68.70 -18.36 -4.71
CA LYS A 2 67.74 -19.10 -5.57
C LYS A 2 66.60 -19.80 -4.81
N GLN A 3 66.88 -20.31 -3.60
CA GLN A 3 65.89 -20.96 -2.73
C GLN A 3 64.89 -19.96 -2.13
N ILE A 4 65.35 -18.79 -1.67
CA ILE A 4 64.49 -17.72 -1.11
C ILE A 4 63.49 -17.21 -2.16
N LYS A 5 63.92 -17.06 -3.42
CA LYS A 5 63.04 -16.69 -4.53
C LYS A 5 61.98 -17.76 -4.86
N ARG A 6 62.25 -19.04 -4.59
CA ARG A 6 61.28 -20.14 -4.76
C ARG A 6 60.25 -20.16 -3.63
N VAL A 7 60.69 -20.00 -2.39
CA VAL A 7 59.82 -19.96 -1.22
C VAL A 7 58.90 -18.72 -1.27
N LEU A 8 59.43 -17.55 -1.62
CA LEU A 8 58.63 -16.33 -1.74
C LEU A 8 57.56 -16.41 -2.83
N LYS A 9 57.87 -17.05 -3.98
CA LYS A 9 56.88 -17.31 -5.03
C LYS A 9 55.79 -18.27 -4.57
N ALA A 10 56.14 -19.31 -3.81
CA ALA A 10 55.18 -20.26 -3.28
C ALA A 10 54.23 -19.60 -2.27
N VAL A 11 54.76 -18.76 -1.37
CA VAL A 11 53.96 -18.03 -0.38
C VAL A 11 53.02 -17.03 -1.06
N CYS A 12 53.50 -16.23 -2.03
CA CYS A 12 52.65 -15.32 -2.80
C CYS A 12 51.54 -16.06 -3.56
N SER A 13 51.83 -17.24 -4.13
CA SER A 13 50.83 -18.01 -4.88
C SER A 13 49.75 -18.58 -3.96
N ILE A 14 50.11 -19.04 -2.76
CA ILE A 14 49.14 -19.55 -1.78
C ILE A 14 48.27 -18.39 -1.27
N TRP A 15 48.86 -17.22 -1.02
CA TRP A 15 48.12 -16.04 -0.58
C TRP A 15 47.15 -15.51 -1.65
N LEU A 16 47.55 -15.57 -2.94
CA LEU A 16 46.68 -15.24 -4.07
C LEU A 16 45.50 -16.23 -4.21
N CYS A 17 45.73 -17.53 -4.01
CA CYS A 17 44.67 -18.54 -4.03
C CYS A 17 43.65 -18.35 -2.89
N VAL A 18 44.12 -17.99 -1.69
CA VAL A 18 43.23 -17.71 -0.56
C VAL A 18 42.38 -16.47 -0.83
N LEU A 19 42.97 -15.39 -1.36
CA LEU A 19 42.22 -14.18 -1.75
C LEU A 19 41.15 -14.46 -2.81
N LEU A 20 41.43 -15.28 -3.82
CA LEU A 20 40.46 -15.68 -4.84
C LEU A 20 39.32 -16.52 -4.26
N ALA A 21 39.60 -17.38 -3.26
CA ALA A 21 38.57 -18.17 -2.58
C ALA A 21 37.65 -17.30 -1.72
N VAL A 22 38.14 -16.21 -1.10
CA VAL A 22 37.28 -15.29 -0.31
C VAL A 22 36.36 -14.47 -1.23
N PHE A 23 36.82 -14.07 -2.42
CA PHE A 23 36.00 -13.35 -3.41
C PHE A 23 34.91 -14.23 -4.08
N SER A 24 34.97 -15.54 -3.89
CA SER A 24 34.00 -16.50 -4.48
C SER A 24 32.80 -16.78 -3.56
N TYR A 25 32.76 -16.23 -2.34
CA TYR A 25 31.55 -16.25 -1.52
C TYR A 25 30.53 -15.27 -2.08
N GLN A 26 29.89 -15.69 -3.16
CA GLN A 26 28.69 -15.07 -3.67
C GLN A 26 27.60 -15.50 -2.69
N VAL A 27 27.13 -14.59 -1.84
CA VAL A 27 25.90 -14.83 -1.07
C VAL A 27 24.83 -15.25 -2.08
N PRO A 28 24.16 -16.39 -1.90
CA PRO A 28 23.09 -16.78 -2.80
C PRO A 28 22.03 -15.68 -2.73
N VAL A 29 21.86 -14.94 -3.83
CA VAL A 29 20.66 -14.12 -4.01
C VAL A 29 19.52 -15.11 -4.09
N LEU A 30 18.76 -15.27 -3.01
CA LEU A 30 17.46 -15.93 -3.11
C LEU A 30 16.66 -15.16 -4.14
N ALA A 31 16.06 -15.87 -5.09
CA ALA A 31 15.15 -15.25 -6.02
C ALA A 31 13.99 -14.66 -5.22
N ALA A 32 13.61 -13.42 -5.50
CA ALA A 32 12.42 -12.79 -4.93
C ALA A 32 11.18 -13.68 -5.10
N VAL A 33 10.49 -14.00 -4.00
CA VAL A 33 9.30 -14.87 -4.01
C VAL A 33 8.05 -14.08 -3.60
N GLU A 34 6.89 -14.48 -4.15
CA GLU A 34 5.60 -14.03 -3.62
C GLU A 34 5.31 -14.74 -2.29
N VAL A 35 5.35 -14.02 -1.17
CA VAL A 35 5.20 -14.57 0.18
C VAL A 35 3.74 -14.80 0.54
N ASP A 36 3.49 -15.74 1.46
CA ASP A 36 2.15 -16.07 1.94
C ASP A 36 1.63 -15.01 2.93
N ALA A 37 1.28 -13.84 2.39
CA ALA A 37 0.68 -12.75 3.12
C ALA A 37 -0.83 -12.95 3.30
N GLN A 38 -1.38 -12.31 4.33
CA GLN A 38 -2.82 -12.22 4.55
C GLN A 38 -3.19 -10.88 5.17
N LEU A 39 -4.43 -10.45 4.93
CA LEU A 39 -5.03 -9.32 5.64
C LEU A 39 -5.68 -9.83 6.93
N THR A 40 -5.40 -9.15 8.04
CA THR A 40 -6.03 -9.42 9.35
C THR A 40 -7.23 -8.50 9.60
N ALA A 41 -7.22 -7.29 9.03
CA ALA A 41 -8.32 -6.34 9.10
C ALA A 41 -8.41 -5.51 7.82
N VAL A 42 -9.64 -5.18 7.43
CA VAL A 42 -9.97 -4.27 6.33
C VAL A 42 -11.07 -3.34 6.81
N GLU A 43 -10.75 -2.05 6.88
CA GLU A 43 -11.66 -1.02 7.37
C GLU A 43 -11.69 0.17 6.42
N LEU A 44 -12.89 0.74 6.26
CA LEU A 44 -13.07 2.03 5.61
C LEU A 44 -13.27 3.07 6.70
N ARG A 45 -12.38 4.03 6.79
CA ARG A 45 -12.33 5.03 7.87
C ARG A 45 -12.60 6.43 7.35
N ASP A 46 -13.21 7.26 8.18
CA ASP A 46 -13.38 8.68 7.89
C ASP A 46 -12.06 9.45 8.07
N HIS A 47 -12.10 10.78 7.86
CA HIS A 47 -10.93 11.64 8.04
C HIS A 47 -10.42 11.72 9.49
N SER A 48 -11.21 11.25 10.46
CA SER A 48 -10.81 11.18 11.87
C SER A 48 -10.21 9.84 12.26
N GLY A 49 -10.16 8.89 11.31
CA GLY A 49 -9.61 7.55 11.53
C GLY A 49 -10.62 6.59 12.17
N VAL A 50 -11.92 6.91 12.16
CA VAL A 50 -12.97 6.07 12.72
C VAL A 50 -13.61 5.23 11.62
N ALA A 51 -13.82 3.94 11.88
CA ALA A 51 -14.49 3.04 10.94
C ALA A 51 -15.91 3.52 10.62
N MET A 52 -16.23 3.55 9.33
CA MET A 52 -17.50 4.04 8.80
C MET A 52 -18.46 2.89 8.51
N THR A 53 -19.75 3.18 8.65
CA THR A 53 -20.84 2.29 8.23
C THR A 53 -21.59 2.83 7.02
N GLU A 54 -21.50 4.15 6.78
CA GLU A 54 -22.05 4.82 5.61
C GLU A 54 -21.13 5.94 5.12
N GLN A 55 -21.22 6.26 3.83
CA GLN A 55 -20.45 7.33 3.20
C GLN A 55 -21.18 7.85 1.95
N THR A 56 -21.04 9.15 1.66
CA THR A 56 -21.62 9.77 0.46
C THR A 56 -20.95 9.24 -0.81
N LYS A 57 -21.70 9.13 -1.90
CA LYS A 57 -21.23 8.59 -3.18
C LYS A 57 -19.96 9.26 -3.70
N GLY A 58 -19.86 10.58 -3.58
CA GLY A 58 -18.69 11.39 -3.94
C GLY A 58 -17.70 11.62 -2.80
N GLY A 59 -17.92 11.01 -1.63
CA GLY A 59 -17.09 11.19 -0.45
C GLY A 59 -15.76 10.45 -0.53
N TYR A 60 -14.70 11.09 -0.03
CA TYR A 60 -13.39 10.47 0.16
C TYR A 60 -13.32 9.78 1.52
N PHE A 61 -12.57 8.69 1.57
CA PHE A 61 -12.33 7.95 2.80
C PHE A 61 -10.97 7.26 2.76
N GLN A 62 -10.52 6.87 3.95
CA GLN A 62 -9.30 6.12 4.12
C GLN A 62 -9.61 4.63 4.04
N VAL A 63 -8.90 3.91 3.18
CA VAL A 63 -8.80 2.45 3.25
C VAL A 63 -7.70 2.13 4.26
N HIS A 64 -8.01 1.37 5.29
CA HIS A 64 -7.07 0.91 6.30
C HIS A 64 -6.98 -0.62 6.27
N LEU A 65 -5.77 -1.11 6.08
CA LEU A 65 -5.46 -2.53 5.92
C LEU A 65 -4.45 -2.93 6.98
N GLU A 66 -4.73 -3.99 7.73
CA GLU A 66 -3.73 -4.66 8.56
C GLU A 66 -3.31 -5.96 7.88
N TRP A 67 -2.01 -6.24 7.88
CA TRP A 67 -1.44 -7.40 7.20
C TRP A 67 -0.43 -8.13 8.07
N ASN A 68 -0.23 -9.41 7.79
CA ASN A 68 0.91 -10.16 8.31
C ASN A 68 1.46 -11.19 7.31
N VAL A 69 2.74 -11.51 7.48
CA VAL A 69 3.48 -12.52 6.74
C VAL A 69 4.14 -13.46 7.75
N PRO A 70 3.64 -14.69 7.93
CA PRO A 70 4.19 -15.63 8.92
C PRO A 70 5.57 -16.18 8.56
N SER A 71 5.92 -16.23 7.27
CA SER A 71 7.18 -16.80 6.80
C SER A 71 8.39 -15.92 7.11
N THR A 72 9.59 -16.50 6.98
CA THR A 72 10.83 -15.72 6.92
C THR A 72 10.85 -14.89 5.65
N LEU A 73 11.27 -13.63 5.78
CA LEU A 73 11.41 -12.69 4.68
C LEU A 73 12.85 -12.67 4.18
N HIS A 74 12.98 -12.55 2.86
CA HIS A 74 14.22 -12.27 2.17
C HIS A 74 14.11 -10.97 1.37
N GLN A 75 15.26 -10.36 1.07
CA GLN A 75 15.29 -9.18 0.22
C GLN A 75 14.64 -9.46 -1.14
N GLY A 76 13.71 -8.59 -1.54
CA GLY A 76 13.01 -8.67 -2.81
C GLY A 76 11.72 -9.48 -2.76
N ASP A 77 11.46 -10.24 -1.68
CA ASP A 77 10.18 -10.89 -1.45
C ASP A 77 9.04 -9.87 -1.52
N PHE A 78 7.87 -10.31 -1.96
CA PHE A 78 6.75 -9.40 -2.20
C PHE A 78 5.39 -10.06 -1.97
N PHE A 79 4.35 -9.25 -1.84
CA PHE A 79 2.97 -9.71 -1.94
C PHE A 79 2.11 -8.64 -2.62
N ASN A 80 0.95 -9.05 -3.09
CA ASN A 80 0.01 -8.21 -3.82
C ASN A 80 -1.33 -8.16 -3.08
N ILE A 81 -1.92 -6.98 -3.00
CA ILE A 81 -3.30 -6.77 -2.57
C ILE A 81 -4.08 -6.23 -3.76
N THR A 82 -5.06 -6.99 -4.23
CA THR A 82 -6.01 -6.50 -5.22
C THR A 82 -7.00 -5.56 -4.55
N VAL A 83 -7.00 -4.30 -4.97
CA VAL A 83 -7.96 -3.31 -4.53
C VAL A 83 -9.20 -3.41 -5.43
N PRO A 84 -10.41 -3.57 -4.86
CA PRO A 84 -11.61 -3.89 -5.61
C PRO A 84 -12.06 -2.80 -6.61
N PRO A 85 -12.76 -3.17 -7.69
CA PRO A 85 -13.24 -2.23 -8.71
C PRO A 85 -14.31 -1.26 -8.22
N GLU A 86 -14.91 -1.50 -7.07
CA GLU A 86 -15.80 -0.58 -6.35
C GLU A 86 -15.09 0.70 -5.88
N LEU A 87 -13.75 0.72 -5.90
CA LEU A 87 -12.94 1.86 -5.49
C LEU A 87 -12.30 2.57 -6.69
N ASP A 88 -12.18 3.89 -6.58
CA ASP A 88 -11.44 4.75 -7.49
C ASP A 88 -10.19 5.27 -6.79
N LEU A 89 -9.03 4.89 -7.34
CA LEU A 89 -7.70 5.23 -6.86
C LEU A 89 -6.99 6.26 -7.76
N THR A 90 -7.67 6.77 -8.79
CA THR A 90 -7.08 7.68 -9.80
C THR A 90 -7.08 9.14 -9.37
N THR A 91 -7.61 9.42 -8.18
CA THR A 91 -7.76 10.77 -7.63
C THR A 91 -6.44 11.30 -7.09
N GLN A 92 -6.26 12.63 -7.09
CA GLN A 92 -5.07 13.25 -6.51
C GLN A 92 -4.93 12.97 -5.00
N ASP A 93 -6.04 12.79 -4.30
CA ASP A 93 -6.05 12.50 -2.86
C ASP A 93 -5.47 11.12 -2.52
N THR A 94 -5.43 10.19 -3.47
CA THR A 94 -4.80 8.86 -3.31
C THR A 94 -3.27 8.94 -3.29
N HIS A 95 -2.67 10.07 -3.68
CA HIS A 95 -1.22 10.23 -3.67
C HIS A 95 -0.66 10.42 -2.24
N PRO A 96 0.56 9.93 -1.97
CA PRO A 96 1.49 9.28 -2.90
C PRO A 96 1.12 7.83 -3.22
N LEU A 97 1.35 7.40 -4.47
CA LEU A 97 1.10 6.02 -4.91
C LEU A 97 2.22 5.07 -4.47
N THR A 98 3.41 5.60 -4.16
CA THR A 98 4.54 4.82 -3.66
C THR A 98 4.96 5.39 -2.32
N PHE A 99 5.11 4.53 -1.31
CA PHE A 99 5.47 4.93 0.04
C PHE A 99 6.22 3.81 0.78
N ALA A 100 7.10 4.23 1.69
CA ALA A 100 7.89 3.35 2.54
C ALA A 100 7.02 2.76 3.66
N LEU A 101 7.17 1.46 3.91
CA LEU A 101 6.69 0.80 5.13
C LEU A 101 7.85 0.73 6.11
N LYS A 102 7.64 1.26 7.31
CA LYS A 102 8.67 1.37 8.34
C LYS A 102 8.36 0.47 9.52
N ASP A 103 9.41 -0.02 10.18
CA ASP A 103 9.29 -0.65 11.49
C ASP A 103 9.22 0.37 12.63
N GLU A 104 9.13 -0.12 13.87
CA GLU A 104 8.99 0.70 15.08
C GLU A 104 10.18 1.66 15.29
N ASP A 105 11.35 1.32 14.75
CA ASP A 105 12.57 2.13 14.81
C ASP A 105 12.68 3.12 13.62
N GLU A 106 11.59 3.32 12.88
CA GLU A 106 11.47 4.12 11.65
C GLU A 106 12.35 3.66 10.48
N ASN A 107 12.90 2.44 10.53
CA ASN A 107 13.67 1.89 9.41
C ASN A 107 12.71 1.43 8.33
N GLU A 108 12.97 1.84 7.09
CA GLU A 108 12.23 1.31 5.95
C GLU A 108 12.54 -0.18 5.78
N ILE A 109 11.51 -1.02 5.83
CA ILE A 109 11.59 -2.47 5.67
C ILE A 109 10.99 -2.96 4.35
N ALA A 110 10.15 -2.15 3.72
CA ALA A 110 9.54 -2.44 2.43
C ALA A 110 9.09 -1.16 1.73
N GLU A 111 8.86 -1.25 0.42
CA GLU A 111 8.20 -0.22 -0.37
C GLU A 111 6.86 -0.75 -0.85
N ALA A 112 5.79 0.02 -0.63
CA ALA A 112 4.46 -0.26 -1.16
C ALA A 112 4.19 0.64 -2.37
N THR A 113 3.68 0.06 -3.46
CA THR A 113 3.30 0.78 -4.69
C THR A 113 1.89 0.40 -5.10
N ILE A 114 1.03 1.42 -5.23
CA ILE A 114 -0.32 1.33 -5.77
C ILE A 114 -0.27 1.60 -7.26
N THR A 115 -0.86 0.69 -8.05
CA THR A 115 -1.09 0.83 -9.49
C THR A 115 -2.61 0.92 -9.71
N PRO A 116 -3.17 2.13 -9.83
CA PRO A 116 -4.59 2.33 -10.08
C PRO A 116 -5.04 1.80 -11.44
N GLU A 117 -6.27 1.29 -11.50
CA GLU A 117 -6.99 1.04 -12.75
C GLU A 117 -8.10 2.07 -12.93
N ALA A 118 -8.33 2.50 -14.17
CA ALA A 118 -9.33 3.53 -14.46
C ALA A 118 -10.75 3.07 -14.05
N PRO A 119 -11.51 3.91 -13.33
CA PRO A 119 -12.86 3.55 -12.89
C PRO A 119 -13.82 3.50 -14.09
N THR A 120 -14.37 2.31 -14.34
CA THR A 120 -15.36 2.08 -15.42
C THR A 120 -16.52 1.25 -14.90
N SER A 121 -17.55 1.04 -15.72
CA SER A 121 -18.66 0.14 -15.38
C SER A 121 -18.24 -1.34 -15.29
N SER A 122 -17.13 -1.72 -15.93
CA SER A 122 -16.61 -3.10 -15.94
C SER A 122 -15.38 -3.31 -15.06
N GLY A 123 -14.62 -2.27 -14.71
CA GLY A 123 -13.38 -2.36 -13.92
C GLY A 123 -13.13 -1.15 -13.02
N GLY A 124 -11.94 -1.04 -12.44
CA GLY A 124 -11.55 -0.02 -11.46
C GLY A 124 -10.63 -0.61 -10.41
N GLY A 125 -10.43 0.09 -9.29
CA GLY A 125 -9.57 -0.38 -8.21
C GLY A 125 -8.10 -0.33 -8.59
N GLY A 126 -7.42 -1.46 -8.48
CA GLY A 126 -6.02 -1.61 -8.90
C GLY A 126 -5.27 -2.66 -8.10
N ASN A 127 -3.93 -2.54 -8.07
CA ASN A 127 -3.07 -3.44 -7.32
C ASN A 127 -2.14 -2.66 -6.39
N LEU A 128 -2.06 -3.07 -5.13
CA LEU A 128 -1.05 -2.62 -4.18
C LEU A 128 0.00 -3.71 -4.03
N LYS A 129 1.22 -3.44 -4.46
CA LYS A 129 2.36 -4.36 -4.34
C LYS A 129 3.31 -3.89 -3.25
N VAL A 130 3.64 -4.77 -2.31
CA VAL A 130 4.65 -4.53 -1.28
C VAL A 130 5.90 -5.32 -1.62
N VAL A 131 7.07 -4.69 -1.63
CA VAL A 131 8.37 -5.34 -1.88
C VAL A 131 9.30 -5.09 -0.69
N PHE A 132 9.75 -6.17 -0.06
CA PHE A 132 10.64 -6.11 1.09
C PHE A 132 12.08 -5.79 0.68
N ASN A 133 12.75 -4.94 1.45
CA ASN A 133 14.14 -4.54 1.18
C ASN A 133 15.12 -5.37 2.03
N SER A 134 16.41 -5.02 2.00
CA SER A 134 17.45 -5.76 2.75
C SER A 134 17.29 -5.68 4.27
N ALA A 135 16.57 -4.70 4.81
CA ALA A 135 16.31 -4.60 6.25
C ALA A 135 15.28 -5.64 6.73
N ALA A 136 14.54 -6.28 5.82
CA ALA A 136 13.64 -7.38 6.13
C ALA A 136 14.33 -8.76 6.15
N GLU A 137 15.57 -8.86 5.67
CA GLU A 137 16.28 -10.13 5.52
C GLU A 137 16.34 -10.90 6.86
N GLY A 138 15.83 -12.13 6.86
CA GLY A 138 15.81 -13.01 8.02
C GLY A 138 14.77 -12.64 9.09
N LYS A 139 14.00 -11.55 8.93
CA LYS A 139 12.87 -11.23 9.82
C LYS A 139 11.75 -12.25 9.59
N THR A 140 10.97 -12.55 10.63
CA THR A 140 9.86 -13.51 10.60
C THR A 140 8.62 -12.89 11.24
N ASN A 141 7.43 -13.43 10.92
CA ASN A 141 6.16 -12.96 11.47
C ASN A 141 5.97 -11.44 11.32
N ALA A 142 6.38 -10.90 10.17
CA ALA A 142 6.23 -9.49 9.91
C ALA A 142 4.74 -9.11 9.89
N SER A 143 4.39 -7.99 10.49
CA SER A 143 3.04 -7.44 10.45
C SER A 143 3.12 -5.93 10.36
N GLY A 144 2.03 -5.33 9.93
CA GLY A 144 1.93 -3.88 9.81
C GLY A 144 0.56 -3.43 9.38
N ASN A 145 0.45 -2.13 9.16
CA ASN A 145 -0.72 -1.53 8.56
C ASN A 145 -0.33 -0.72 7.33
N ILE A 146 -1.29 -0.58 6.43
CA ILE A 146 -1.21 0.23 5.21
C ILE A 146 -2.49 1.05 5.16
N HIS A 147 -2.36 2.33 4.83
CA HIS A 147 -3.52 3.16 4.59
C HIS A 147 -3.32 4.11 3.42
N PHE A 148 -4.39 4.36 2.68
CA PHE A 148 -4.43 5.30 1.56
C PHE A 148 -5.85 5.83 1.36
N GLN A 149 -5.98 6.98 0.70
CA GLN A 149 -7.28 7.58 0.42
C GLN A 149 -7.87 7.02 -0.87
N ALA A 150 -9.18 6.83 -0.89
CA ALA A 150 -9.93 6.40 -2.06
C ALA A 150 -11.31 7.09 -2.12
N LYS A 151 -11.94 6.98 -3.29
CA LYS A 151 -13.36 7.27 -3.49
C LYS A 151 -14.07 6.00 -3.94
N PHE A 152 -15.39 6.00 -3.93
CA PHE A 152 -16.15 4.98 -4.65
C PHE A 152 -16.06 5.19 -6.16
N ASN A 153 -15.92 4.08 -6.89
CA ASN A 153 -16.23 4.02 -8.31
C ASN A 153 -17.75 4.09 -8.48
N GLU A 154 -18.21 5.27 -8.88
CA GLU A 154 -19.63 5.59 -9.03
C GLU A 154 -20.38 4.71 -10.04
N ASN A 155 -19.68 4.00 -10.91
CA ASN A 155 -20.26 3.09 -11.90
C ASN A 155 -20.48 1.67 -11.34
N LYS A 156 -19.95 1.38 -10.15
CA LYS A 156 -19.98 0.06 -9.51
C LYS A 156 -20.80 0.05 -8.22
N VAL A 157 -20.76 1.13 -7.46
CA VAL A 157 -21.52 1.22 -6.21
C VAL A 157 -22.97 1.64 -6.44
N GLN A 158 -23.88 1.10 -5.63
CA GLN A 158 -25.31 1.41 -5.64
C GLN A 158 -25.67 2.31 -4.46
N VAL A 159 -26.34 3.42 -4.76
CA VAL A 159 -26.79 4.38 -3.76
C VAL A 159 -27.99 3.85 -2.98
N ASN A 160 -28.08 4.19 -1.69
CA ASN A 160 -29.06 3.74 -0.72
C ASN A 160 -29.05 2.22 -0.46
N GLN A 161 -27.93 1.56 -0.74
CA GLN A 161 -27.74 0.14 -0.52
C GLN A 161 -26.39 -0.14 0.16
N GLU A 162 -26.28 -1.29 0.81
CA GLU A 162 -25.00 -1.82 1.28
C GLU A 162 -24.22 -2.37 0.09
N ASN A 163 -22.99 -1.89 -0.07
CA ASN A 163 -22.04 -2.31 -1.09
C ASN A 163 -20.96 -3.16 -0.43
N SER A 164 -20.53 -4.19 -1.14
CA SER A 164 -19.49 -5.11 -0.69
C SER A 164 -18.17 -4.70 -1.30
N ILE A 165 -17.11 -4.61 -0.49
CA ILE A 165 -15.79 -4.16 -0.91
C ILE A 165 -14.79 -5.31 -0.68
N PRO A 166 -14.62 -6.23 -1.66
CA PRO A 166 -13.80 -7.43 -1.50
C PRO A 166 -12.32 -7.16 -1.84
N PHE A 167 -11.45 -7.25 -0.85
CA PHE A 167 -10.00 -7.25 -1.07
C PHE A 167 -9.49 -8.68 -1.25
N LEU A 168 -8.45 -8.86 -2.07
CA LEU A 168 -7.79 -10.14 -2.25
C LEU A 168 -6.30 -9.98 -1.97
N VAL A 169 -5.68 -11.01 -1.40
CA VAL A 169 -4.22 -11.07 -1.26
C VAL A 169 -3.68 -12.16 -2.18
N ASN A 170 -2.70 -11.83 -3.02
CA ASN A 170 -2.12 -12.74 -4.02
C ASN A 170 -3.21 -13.42 -4.88
N GLY A 171 -4.27 -12.68 -5.22
CA GLY A 171 -5.41 -13.18 -6.00
C GLY A 171 -6.33 -14.17 -5.27
N ARG A 172 -6.19 -14.32 -3.95
CA ARG A 172 -6.93 -15.30 -3.14
C ARG A 172 -7.90 -14.63 -2.17
N THR A 173 -9.10 -15.19 -2.06
CA THR A 173 -10.15 -14.73 -1.14
C THR A 173 -9.95 -15.24 0.30
N ASP A 174 -9.31 -16.38 0.49
CA ASP A 174 -9.11 -17.00 1.82
C ASP A 174 -8.01 -16.34 2.65
N ARG A 175 -7.34 -15.34 2.08
CA ARG A 175 -6.27 -14.55 2.70
C ARG A 175 -6.72 -13.14 3.07
N SER A 176 -8.01 -12.88 3.04
CA SER A 176 -8.61 -11.63 3.47
C SER A 176 -9.78 -11.91 4.41
N PRO A 177 -10.10 -10.99 5.33
CA PRO A 177 -11.37 -11.04 6.04
C PRO A 177 -12.52 -11.00 5.03
N GLY A 178 -13.73 -11.39 5.46
CA GLY A 178 -14.92 -11.26 4.61
C GLY A 178 -15.13 -9.81 4.15
N ASP A 179 -15.83 -9.62 3.03
CA ASP A 179 -15.95 -8.29 2.42
C ASP A 179 -16.45 -7.24 3.40
N THR A 180 -15.77 -6.09 3.43
CA THR A 180 -16.23 -4.92 4.14
C THR A 180 -17.53 -4.43 3.50
N LYS A 181 -18.59 -4.29 4.31
CA LYS A 181 -19.89 -3.77 3.84
C LYS A 181 -20.02 -2.31 4.23
N ILE A 182 -20.45 -1.47 3.30
CA ILE A 182 -20.66 -0.04 3.54
C ILE A 182 -21.91 0.46 2.81
N LYS A 183 -22.74 1.24 3.50
CA LYS A 183 -23.91 1.88 2.88
C LYS A 183 -23.48 3.13 2.13
N VAL A 184 -23.75 3.17 0.82
CA VAL A 184 -23.46 4.37 0.02
C VAL A 184 -24.70 5.26 0.00
N ILE A 185 -24.60 6.50 0.48
CA ILE A 185 -25.69 7.46 0.50
C ILE A 185 -25.52 8.51 -0.61
N PRO A 186 -26.60 9.14 -1.11
CA PRO A 186 -26.47 10.16 -2.14
C PRO A 186 -25.64 11.35 -1.63
N ASP A 187 -24.96 12.03 -2.55
CA ASP A 187 -24.35 13.32 -2.24
C ASP A 187 -25.43 14.32 -1.83
N ALA A 188 -25.06 15.26 -0.97
CA ALA A 188 -25.98 16.32 -0.55
C ALA A 188 -26.45 17.10 -1.79
N VAL A 189 -27.72 16.94 -2.15
CA VAL A 189 -28.36 17.71 -3.22
C VAL A 189 -28.45 19.15 -2.74
N ILE A 190 -27.75 20.07 -3.42
CA ILE A 190 -27.99 21.51 -3.25
C ILE A 190 -29.33 21.79 -3.92
N PRO A 191 -30.35 22.27 -3.19
CA PRO A 191 -31.65 22.60 -3.79
C PRO A 191 -31.50 23.62 -4.93
N PRO A 192 -32.22 23.48 -6.05
CA PRO A 192 -32.11 24.36 -7.21
C PRO A 192 -32.57 25.81 -6.95
N ASP A 193 -33.22 26.07 -5.81
CA ASP A 193 -33.57 27.43 -5.35
C ASP A 193 -32.41 28.14 -4.63
N ARG A 194 -31.26 27.48 -4.43
CA ARG A 194 -30.04 28.10 -3.88
C ARG A 194 -29.09 28.54 -4.99
N VAL A 195 -29.19 29.82 -5.37
CA VAL A 195 -28.28 30.48 -6.33
C VAL A 195 -26.83 30.52 -5.83
N ILE A 196 -26.63 30.55 -4.50
CA ILE A 196 -25.33 30.54 -3.84
C ILE A 196 -25.38 29.62 -2.62
N ALA A 197 -24.48 28.65 -2.57
CA ALA A 197 -24.20 27.86 -1.36
C ALA A 197 -22.76 28.13 -0.90
N LYS A 198 -22.58 28.49 0.38
CA LYS A 198 -21.26 28.67 1.01
C LYS A 198 -21.12 27.71 2.19
N SER A 199 -20.08 26.90 2.19
CA SER A 199 -19.73 26.05 3.33
C SER A 199 -18.28 26.24 3.75
N ALA A 200 -18.00 26.03 5.04
CA ALA A 200 -16.63 25.98 5.53
C ALA A 200 -15.93 24.74 4.96
N LYS A 201 -14.65 24.88 4.59
CA LYS A 201 -13.78 23.75 4.28
C LYS A 201 -12.74 23.68 5.40
N LEU A 202 -12.55 22.51 5.98
CA LEU A 202 -11.54 22.32 7.02
C LEU A 202 -10.16 22.74 6.44
N PRO A 203 -9.38 23.58 7.14
CA PRO A 203 -8.01 23.86 6.73
C PRO A 203 -7.23 22.54 6.78
N ASN A 204 -6.29 22.33 5.84
CA ASN A 204 -5.42 21.16 5.83
C ASN A 204 -4.34 21.27 6.94
N GLY A 205 -4.74 21.53 8.19
CA GLY A 205 -3.88 21.65 9.36
C GLY A 205 -3.19 23.01 9.57
N ILE A 206 -3.50 24.04 8.78
CA ILE A 206 -2.91 25.39 8.91
C ILE A 206 -3.89 26.33 9.63
N TYR A 207 -3.59 26.71 10.88
CA TYR A 207 -4.46 27.52 11.75
C TYR A 207 -4.53 29.02 11.41
N THR A 208 -3.79 29.49 10.39
CA THR A 208 -3.77 30.90 9.95
C THR A 208 -4.58 31.15 8.67
N GLU A 209 -5.34 30.17 8.19
CA GLU A 209 -6.18 30.31 6.99
C GLU A 209 -7.64 29.95 7.27
N ALA A 210 -8.56 30.76 6.73
CA ALA A 210 -9.97 30.41 6.63
C ALA A 210 -10.27 29.97 5.19
N ARG A 211 -10.81 28.75 5.02
CA ARG A 211 -11.22 28.23 3.71
C ARG A 211 -12.74 28.09 3.66
N TRP A 212 -13.32 28.60 2.59
CA TRP A 212 -14.71 28.37 2.25
C TRP A 212 -14.81 27.93 0.80
N GLN A 213 -15.75 27.04 0.53
CA GLN A 213 -16.14 26.69 -0.83
C GLN A 213 -17.47 27.36 -1.16
N MET A 214 -17.60 27.79 -2.40
CA MET A 214 -18.80 28.42 -2.92
C MET A 214 -19.24 27.72 -4.19
N ALA A 215 -20.51 27.32 -4.25
CA ALA A 215 -21.18 26.89 -5.47
C ALA A 215 -22.10 28.02 -5.94
N ILE A 216 -22.05 28.36 -7.24
CA ILE A 216 -22.90 29.37 -7.89
C ILE A 216 -23.65 28.68 -9.02
N ASN A 217 -24.98 28.82 -9.07
CA ASN A 217 -25.87 28.15 -10.03
C ASN A 217 -25.71 26.62 -10.02
N GLY A 218 -25.80 26.02 -8.82
CA GLY A 218 -25.89 24.57 -8.65
C GLY A 218 -27.27 24.03 -9.02
#